data_AF-A0A815XH12-F1
#
_entry.id   AF-A0A815XH12-F1
#
_cell.length_a   1.000
_cell.length_b   1.000
_cell.length_c   1.000
_cell.angle_alpha   90.00
_cell.angle_beta   90.00
_cell.angle_gamma   90.00
#
_symmetry.space_group_name_H-M   'P 1'
#
loop_
_entity.id
_entity.type
_entity.pdbx_description
1 polymer ?
#
loop_
_entity_poly.entity_id
_entity_poly.type
_entity_poly.pdbx_seq_one_letter_code
_entity_poly.pdbx_strand_id
1 'polypeptide(L)'
;MTWSGVGVWLSVRLSSTLQLYHAQTFEHLQDVDIQPYVEKMIVTEKKGLYFVHISALTIACRRLWIGTGNGIIISVPLADSIMSSSTSASTKPGSVVRVSDQASSSNYIPYCSMN
;
A
#
# COMPACT_ATOMS: atom_id res chain seq x y z
N MET A 1 -9.07 -7.09 2.79
CA MET A 1 -9.04 -6.19 1.62
C MET A 1 -9.31 -4.77 2.08
N THR A 2 -8.74 -3.78 1.38
CA THR A 2 -9.00 -2.35 1.59
C THR A 2 -8.92 -1.65 0.23
N TRP A 3 -9.56 -0.50 0.08
CA TRP A 3 -9.61 0.21 -1.21
C TRP A 3 -9.41 1.71 -1.02
N SER A 4 -8.97 2.38 -2.08
CA SER A 4 -8.85 3.83 -2.16
C SER A 4 -8.83 4.26 -3.63
N GLY A 5 -9.57 5.30 -4.01
CA GLY A 5 -9.74 5.67 -5.42
C GLY A 5 -10.36 4.51 -6.23
N VAL A 6 -9.73 4.13 -7.33
CA VAL A 6 -10.09 2.94 -8.14
C VAL A 6 -9.22 1.73 -7.86
N GLY A 7 -8.32 1.78 -6.87
CA GLY A 7 -7.47 0.65 -6.52
C GLY A 7 -7.97 -0.13 -5.31
N VAL A 8 -7.88 -1.46 -5.39
CA VAL A 8 -8.21 -2.38 -4.30
C VAL A 8 -6.99 -3.20 -3.93
N TRP A 9 -6.58 -3.13 -2.68
CA TRP A 9 -5.56 -4.00 -2.10
C TRP A 9 -6.20 -5.25 -1.50
N LEU A 10 -5.72 -6.41 -1.95
CA LEU A 10 -6.12 -7.73 -1.52
C LEU A 10 -4.99 -8.38 -0.72
N SER A 11 -5.37 -8.99 0.40
CA SER A 11 -4.53 -9.89 1.17
C SER A 11 -5.00 -11.31 0.91
N VAL A 12 -4.10 -12.19 0.48
CA VAL A 12 -4.41 -13.61 0.30
C VAL A 12 -4.24 -14.33 1.63
N ARG A 13 -5.21 -15.18 2.00
CA ARG A 13 -5.12 -15.98 3.23
C ARG A 13 -3.87 -16.84 3.18
N LEU A 14 -3.15 -16.91 4.30
CA LEU A 14 -1.91 -17.66 4.40
C LEU A 14 -0.90 -17.27 3.29
N SER A 15 -0.82 -15.98 2.99
CA SER A 15 0.22 -15.40 2.14
C SER A 15 0.83 -14.17 2.82
N SER A 16 2.11 -13.92 2.54
CA SER A 16 2.80 -12.67 2.84
C SER A 16 2.63 -11.62 1.73
N THR A 17 2.02 -11.98 0.61
CA THR A 17 1.87 -11.10 -0.54
C THR A 17 0.57 -10.30 -0.49
N LEU A 18 0.71 -9.01 -0.77
CA LEU A 18 -0.38 -8.09 -1.07
C LEU A 18 -0.48 -7.91 -2.57
N GLN A 19 -1.71 -7.84 -3.08
CA GLN A 19 -1.98 -7.66 -4.49
C GLN A 19 -2.86 -6.43 -4.70
N LEU A 20 -2.45 -5.54 -5.60
CA LEU A 20 -3.21 -4.37 -6.01
C LEU A 20 -3.92 -4.66 -7.32
N TYR A 21 -5.22 -4.41 -7.35
CA TYR A 21 -6.04 -4.53 -8.54
C TYR A 21 -6.75 -3.22 -8.87
N HIS A 22 -7.03 -3.01 -10.15
CA HIS A 22 -7.95 -1.99 -10.61
C HIS A 22 -9.39 -2.45 -10.40
N ALA A 23 -10.21 -1.65 -9.70
CA ALA A 23 -11.57 -2.02 -9.28
C ALA A 23 -12.54 -2.26 -10.45
N GLN A 24 -12.38 -1.54 -11.56
CA GLN A 24 -13.30 -1.62 -12.72
C GLN A 24 -12.83 -2.59 -13.81
N THR A 25 -11.55 -2.57 -14.18
CA THR A 25 -10.99 -3.46 -15.22
C THR A 25 -10.59 -4.83 -14.68
N PHE A 26 -10.53 -4.98 -13.35
CA PHE A 26 -10.03 -6.17 -12.65
C PHE A 26 -8.58 -6.54 -12.99
N GLU A 27 -7.84 -5.58 -13.56
CA GLU A 27 -6.44 -5.75 -13.91
C GLU A 27 -5.58 -5.85 -12.65
N HIS A 28 -4.65 -6.79 -12.65
CA HIS A 28 -3.60 -6.88 -11.63
C HIS A 28 -2.53 -5.82 -11.92
N LEU A 29 -2.17 -5.05 -10.91
CA LEU A 29 -1.31 -3.87 -11.07
C LEU A 29 0.02 -4.01 -10.32
N GLN A 30 0.00 -4.64 -9.14
CA GLN A 30 1.19 -4.73 -8.29
C GLN A 30 1.11 -5.91 -7.34
N ASP A 31 2.22 -6.62 -7.16
CA ASP A 31 2.43 -7.53 -6.02
C ASP A 31 3.48 -6.94 -5.08
N VAL A 32 3.25 -7.08 -3.78
CA VAL A 32 4.17 -6.64 -2.72
C VAL A 32 4.32 -7.74 -1.70
N ASP A 33 5.54 -8.27 -1.57
CA ASP A 33 5.87 -9.24 -0.53
C ASP A 33 6.38 -8.51 0.73
N ILE A 34 5.70 -8.73 1.85
CA ILE A 34 6.07 -8.13 3.13
C ILE A 34 7.03 -9.01 3.93
N GLN A 35 7.21 -10.28 3.55
CA GLN A 35 7.98 -11.27 4.30
C GLN A 35 9.39 -10.79 4.64
N PRO A 36 10.18 -10.21 3.70
CA PRO A 36 11.54 -9.75 4.01
C PRO A 36 11.59 -8.64 5.08
N TYR A 37 10.52 -7.86 5.21
CA TYR A 37 10.42 -6.78 6.19
C TYR A 37 10.05 -7.31 7.58
N VAL A 38 9.09 -8.22 7.62
CA VAL A 38 8.64 -8.87 8.85
C VAL A 38 9.76 -9.74 9.42
N GLU A 39 10.46 -10.52 8.60
CA GLU A 39 11.57 -11.38 9.02
C GLU A 39 12.73 -10.61 9.68
N LYS A 40 13.00 -9.37 9.25
CA LYS A 40 13.99 -8.49 9.90
C LYS A 40 13.55 -8.02 11.29
N MET A 41 12.24 -7.92 11.51
CA MET A 41 11.66 -7.48 12.79
C MET A 41 11.43 -8.64 13.76
N ILE A 42 11.49 -9.88 13.27
CA ILE A 42 11.48 -11.06 14.13
C ILE A 42 12.93 -11.32 14.59
N VAL A 43 13.21 -10.98 15.85
CA VAL A 43 14.49 -11.26 16.50
C VAL A 43 14.51 -12.74 16.92
N THR A 44 14.61 -13.65 15.95
CA THR A 44 14.70 -15.09 16.23
C THR A 44 15.73 -15.75 15.32
N GLU A 45 16.49 -16.69 15.88
CA GLU A 45 17.47 -17.48 15.13
C GLU A 45 16.80 -18.53 14.22
N LYS A 46 15.49 -18.79 14.40
CA LYS A 46 14.73 -19.79 13.64
C LYS A 46 13.85 -19.17 12.56
N LYS A 47 14.47 -18.63 11.51
CA LYS A 47 13.78 -17.96 10.38
C LYS A 47 12.80 -18.85 9.59
N GLY A 48 12.89 -20.17 9.71
CA GLY A 48 12.08 -21.12 8.91
C GLY A 48 10.75 -21.59 9.52
N LEU A 49 10.40 -21.17 10.75
CA LEU A 49 9.19 -21.68 11.44
C LEU A 49 8.08 -20.64 11.63
N TYR A 50 8.35 -19.36 11.36
CA TYR A 50 7.37 -18.29 11.54
C TYR A 50 6.80 -17.92 10.18
N PHE A 51 5.62 -18.47 9.87
CA PHE A 51 4.93 -18.11 8.64
C PHE A 51 4.39 -16.68 8.73
N VAL A 52 4.79 -15.81 7.80
CA VAL A 52 4.27 -14.45 7.70
C VAL A 52 2.93 -14.50 6.99
N HIS A 53 1.85 -14.21 7.72
CA HIS A 53 0.54 -14.05 7.13
C HIS A 53 -0.08 -12.71 7.51
N ILE A 54 -0.77 -12.11 6.56
CA ILE A 54 -1.51 -10.88 6.75
C ILE A 54 -2.82 -11.20 7.46
N SER A 55 -3.04 -10.57 8.61
CA SER A 55 -4.25 -10.74 9.45
C SER A 55 -5.17 -9.51 9.39
N ALA A 56 -4.62 -8.34 9.11
CA ALA A 56 -5.38 -7.10 8.97
C ALA A 56 -4.77 -6.19 7.90
N LEU A 57 -5.62 -5.43 7.20
CA LEU A 57 -5.21 -4.51 6.15
C LEU A 57 -6.16 -3.31 6.12
N THR A 58 -5.63 -2.09 6.21
CA THR A 58 -6.42 -0.86 6.11
C THR A 58 -5.65 0.28 5.45
N ILE A 59 -6.34 1.23 4.85
CA ILE A 59 -5.77 2.48 4.37
C ILE A 59 -6.26 3.60 5.27
N ALA A 60 -5.32 4.35 5.83
CA ALA A 60 -5.60 5.52 6.64
C ALA A 60 -4.41 6.48 6.58
N CYS A 61 -4.68 7.79 6.57
CA CYS A 61 -3.64 8.83 6.58
C CYS A 61 -2.61 8.67 5.45
N ARG A 62 -3.09 8.41 4.21
CA ARG A 62 -2.25 8.16 3.01
C ARG A 62 -1.22 7.03 3.20
N ARG A 63 -1.52 6.05 4.05
CA ARG A 63 -0.65 4.91 4.35
C ARG A 63 -1.43 3.61 4.24
N LEU A 64 -0.75 2.59 3.73
CA LEU A 64 -1.18 1.21 3.80
C LEU A 64 -0.69 0.63 5.13
N TRP A 65 -1.64 0.29 5.99
CA TRP A 65 -1.40 -0.34 7.29
C TRP A 65 -1.64 -1.83 7.17
N ILE A 66 -0.63 -2.60 7.58
CA ILE A 66 -0.57 -4.04 7.40
C ILE A 66 -0.34 -4.67 8.78
N GLY A 67 -1.31 -5.42 9.25
CA GLY A 67 -1.20 -6.24 10.46
C GLY A 67 -0.87 -7.68 10.09
N THR A 68 0.11 -8.27 10.79
CA THR A 68 0.50 -9.67 10.63
C THR A 68 0.03 -10.51 11.80
N GLY A 69 -0.13 -11.82 11.59
CA GLY A 69 -0.50 -12.74 12.68
C GLY A 69 0.57 -12.90 13.78
N ASN A 70 1.80 -12.47 13.51
CA ASN A 70 2.91 -12.49 14.49
C ASN A 70 2.92 -11.23 15.38
N GLY A 71 1.91 -10.35 15.27
CA GLY A 71 1.80 -9.13 16.08
C GLY A 71 2.60 -7.94 15.56
N ILE A 72 3.24 -8.05 14.39
CA ILE A 72 3.96 -6.94 13.75
C ILE A 72 2.97 -6.10 12.91
N ILE A 73 3.07 -4.78 13.04
CA ILE A 73 2.31 -3.79 12.27
C ILE A 73 3.28 -2.99 11.41
N ILE A 74 3.03 -2.93 10.11
CA ILE A 74 3.82 -2.16 9.14
C ILE A 74 2.96 -1.03 8.57
N SER A 75 3.57 0.14 8.37
CA SER A 75 2.95 1.27 7.70
C SER A 75 3.81 1.70 6.50
N VAL A 76 3.22 1.64 5.31
CA VAL A 76 3.89 2.02 4.05
C VAL A 76 3.18 3.24 3.47
N PRO A 77 3.87 4.33 3.11
CA PRO A 77 3.24 5.46 2.45
C PRO A 77 2.69 5.04 1.08
N LEU A 78 1.52 5.59 0.73
CA LEU A 78 0.93 5.42 -0.59
C LEU A 78 1.43 6.50 -1.55
N ALA A 79 1.66 6.11 -2.80
CA ALA A 79 1.92 7.02 -3.91
C ALA A 79 0.66 7.15 -4.77
N ASP A 80 0.22 8.38 -4.99
CA ASP A 80 -0.90 8.67 -5.88
C ASP A 80 -0.35 8.77 -7.32
N SER A 81 -0.57 7.75 -8.15
CA SER A 81 -0.47 7.96 -9.60
C SER A 81 -1.78 8.61 -10.04
N ILE A 82 -1.77 9.93 -10.24
CA ILE A 82 -2.89 10.59 -10.89
C ILE A 82 -2.93 10.05 -12.32
N MET A 83 -4.00 9.34 -12.67
CA MET A 83 -4.28 8.99 -14.07
C MET A 83 -4.53 10.32 -14.78
N SER A 84 -3.50 10.86 -15.44
CA SER A 84 -3.51 12.21 -15.97
C SER A 84 -4.54 12.33 -17.09
N SER A 85 -5.75 12.75 -16.77
CA SER A 85 -6.50 13.58 -17.69
C SER A 85 -5.74 14.91 -17.73
N SER A 86 -5.02 15.10 -18.84
CA SER A 86 -4.18 16.25 -19.16
C SER A 86 -4.60 17.57 -18.51
N THR A 87 -3.84 18.06 -17.54
CA THR A 87 -3.61 19.50 -17.33
C THR A 87 -2.26 19.70 -16.66
N SER A 88 -1.37 20.35 -17.38
CA SER A 88 0.00 20.71 -17.00
C SER A 88 0.00 21.74 -15.87
N ALA A 89 0.22 21.30 -14.62
CA ALA A 89 0.53 22.20 -13.52
C ALA A 89 2.07 22.31 -13.37
N SER A 90 2.64 23.39 -13.92
CA SER A 90 4.04 23.77 -13.77
C SER A 90 4.35 24.20 -12.32
N THR A 91 5.09 23.40 -11.57
CA THR A 91 5.51 23.73 -10.20
C THR A 91 6.78 24.58 -10.24
N LYS A 92 6.65 25.88 -9.91
CA LYS A 92 7.79 26.76 -9.63
C LYS A 92 8.31 26.52 -8.19
N PRO A 93 9.62 26.66 -7.94
CA PRO A 93 10.19 26.53 -6.60
C PRO A 93 9.74 27.70 -5.71
N GLY A 94 9.21 27.40 -4.51
CA GLY A 94 8.72 28.38 -3.53
C GLY A 94 7.25 28.22 -3.09
N SER A 95 6.53 27.20 -3.57
CA SER A 95 5.11 27.01 -3.21
C SER A 95 4.94 26.32 -1.85
N VAL A 96 4.01 26.86 -1.04
CA VAL A 96 3.56 26.30 0.24
C VAL A 96 3.06 24.87 0.03
N VAL A 97 3.67 23.90 0.72
CA VAL A 97 3.19 22.51 0.76
C VAL A 97 1.88 22.51 1.55
N ARG A 98 0.76 22.58 0.84
CA ARG A 98 -0.55 22.31 1.42
C ARG A 98 -0.59 20.81 1.71
N VAL A 99 -0.54 20.41 2.98
CA VAL A 99 -0.94 19.05 3.39
C VAL A 99 -2.46 19.03 3.30
N SER A 100 -2.99 18.77 2.11
CA SER A 100 -4.40 18.49 1.96
C SER A 100 -4.64 17.04 2.36
N ASP A 101 -5.51 16.81 3.34
CA ASP A 101 -6.33 15.58 3.44
C ASP A 101 -7.36 15.58 2.30
N GLN A 102 -6.84 15.76 1.07
CA GLN A 102 -7.61 15.67 -0.13
C GLN A 102 -7.91 14.20 -0.34
N ALA A 103 -9.15 13.83 -0.02
CA ALA A 103 -9.90 12.83 -0.76
C ALA A 103 -10.07 13.31 -2.23
N SER A 104 -8.96 13.58 -2.93
CA SER A 104 -8.95 14.14 -4.28
C SER A 104 -8.99 13.06 -5.33
N SER A 105 -10.03 13.17 -6.16
CA SER A 105 -10.29 12.48 -7.42
C SER A 105 -10.65 11.00 -7.25
N SER A 106 -11.80 10.60 -7.78
CA SER A 106 -12.26 9.21 -7.75
C SER A 106 -11.36 8.25 -8.54
N ASN A 107 -10.41 8.75 -9.33
CA ASN A 107 -9.68 8.00 -10.36
C ASN A 107 -8.16 7.99 -10.14
N TYR A 108 -7.69 7.65 -8.95
CA TYR A 108 -6.27 7.35 -8.70
C TYR A 108 -6.09 5.91 -8.23
N ILE A 109 -4.87 5.42 -8.37
CA ILE A 109 -4.45 4.09 -7.90
C ILE A 109 -3.47 4.28 -6.73
N PRO A 110 -3.74 3.69 -5.56
CA PRO A 110 -2.91 3.83 -4.36
C PRO A 110 -1.76 2.81 -4.38
N TYR A 111 -0.74 3.07 -5.20
CA TYR A 111 0.46 2.23 -5.22
C TYR A 111 1.20 2.33 -3.89
N CYS A 112 1.94 1.29 -3.51
CA CYS A 112 2.86 1.36 -2.37
C CYS A 112 4.26 0.89 -2.78
N SER A 113 5.30 1.57 -2.31
CA SER A 113 6.69 1.19 -2.59
C SER A 113 7.35 0.75 -1.29
N MET A 114 7.66 -0.55 -1.20
CA MET A 114 8.51 -1.11 -0.15
C MET A 114 9.89 -1.37 -0.77
N ASN A 115 10.66 -0.30 -1.02
CA ASN A 115 12.07 -0.39 -1.41
C ASN A 115 12.98 -0.36 -0.18
#